data_AF-A0A1V4RJ89-F1
#
_entry.id   AF-A0A1V4RJ89-F1
#
_cell.length_a   1.000
_cell.length_b   1.000
_cell.length_c   1.000
_cell.angle_alpha   90.00
_cell.angle_beta   90.00
_cell.angle_gamma   90.00
#
_symmetry.space_group_name_H-M   'P 1'
#
loop_
_entity.id
_entity.type
_entity.pdbx_description
1 polymer ?
#
loop_
_entity_poly.entity_id
_entity_poly.type
_entity_poly.pdbx_seq_one_letter_code
_entity_poly.pdbx_strand_id
1 'polypeptide(L)'
;MLAKRIFTVTLFFIMAVVLIWGCGQKGSIKMTNELRQFIQDFEKKVVPLSRELNLAYFKATTTGKKEYYQQWETDELKMSKILSDKSDFAKLKKFKESGLISDPILQRPDGYREKVFHLSGKAKRERADR
;
A
#
# COMPACT_ATOMS: atom_id res chain seq x y z
N MET A 1 -37.41 -19.35 -41.75
CA MET A 1 -36.88 -20.30 -40.74
C MET A 1 -35.37 -20.16 -40.49
N LEU A 2 -34.56 -19.82 -41.51
CA LEU A 2 -33.10 -19.60 -41.33
C LEU A 2 -32.76 -18.44 -40.36
N ALA A 3 -33.44 -17.28 -40.47
CA ALA A 3 -33.15 -16.12 -39.62
C ALA A 3 -33.36 -16.38 -38.11
N LYS A 4 -34.36 -17.19 -37.74
CA LYS A 4 -34.60 -17.60 -36.35
C LYS A 4 -33.50 -18.52 -35.80
N ARG A 5 -32.91 -19.37 -36.64
CA ARG A 5 -31.78 -20.25 -36.31
C ARG A 5 -30.47 -19.47 -36.18
N ILE A 6 -30.24 -18.49 -37.05
CA ILE A 6 -29.06 -17.62 -36.97
C ILE A 6 -29.12 -16.77 -35.70
N PHE A 7 -30.29 -16.18 -35.39
CA PHE A 7 -30.50 -15.37 -34.19
C PHE A 7 -30.30 -16.16 -32.88
N THR A 8 -30.74 -17.42 -32.83
CA THR A 8 -30.53 -18.27 -31.65
C THR A 8 -29.08 -18.67 -31.47
N VAL A 9 -28.34 -18.95 -32.55
CA VAL A 9 -26.89 -19.26 -32.49
C VAL A 9 -26.10 -18.02 -32.04
N THR A 10 -26.42 -16.83 -32.54
CA THR A 10 -25.75 -15.59 -32.10
C THR A 10 -26.03 -15.27 -30.63
N LEU A 11 -27.25 -15.51 -30.15
CA LEU A 11 -27.62 -15.30 -28.74
C LEU A 11 -26.84 -16.24 -27.79
N PHE A 12 -26.66 -17.50 -28.21
CA PHE A 12 -25.91 -18.50 -27.44
C PHE A 12 -24.40 -18.18 -27.41
N PHE A 13 -23.85 -17.65 -28.50
CA PHE A 13 -22.45 -17.24 -28.59
C PHE A 13 -22.15 -16.02 -27.71
N ILE A 14 -23.08 -15.04 -27.64
CA ILE A 14 -22.96 -13.88 -26.74
C ILE A 14 -23.02 -14.32 -25.27
N MET A 15 -23.91 -15.24 -24.92
CA MET A 15 -24.00 -15.79 -23.56
C MET A 15 -22.72 -16.54 -23.16
N ALA A 16 -22.10 -17.29 -24.08
CA ALA A 16 -20.83 -17.96 -23.84
C ALA A 16 -19.65 -16.99 -23.63
N VAL A 17 -19.62 -15.87 -24.38
CA VAL A 17 -18.58 -14.82 -24.21
C VAL A 17 -18.70 -14.11 -22.85
N VAL A 18 -19.92 -13.86 -22.37
CA VAL A 18 -20.15 -13.21 -21.05
C VAL A 18 -19.65 -14.06 -19.89
N LEU A 19 -19.72 -15.39 -19.97
CA LEU A 19 -19.29 -16.30 -18.89
C LEU A 19 -17.76 -16.35 -18.72
N ILE A 20 -16.98 -15.97 -19.73
CA ILE A 20 -15.51 -16.04 -19.71
C ILE A 20 -14.90 -14.84 -18.92
N TRP A 21 -15.61 -13.71 -18.81
CA TRP A 21 -15.10 -12.52 -18.10
C TRP A 21 -15.26 -12.55 -16.57
N GLY A 22 -16.10 -13.42 -16.01
CA GLY A 22 -16.42 -13.39 -14.57
C GLY A 22 -15.33 -13.92 -13.62
N CYS A 23 -14.38 -14.72 -14.10
CA CYS A 23 -13.49 -15.48 -13.21
C CYS A 23 -12.28 -14.68 -12.69
N GLY A 24 -11.87 -13.59 -13.35
CA GLY A 24 -10.69 -12.79 -12.96
C GLY A 24 -10.92 -11.82 -11.80
N GLN A 25 -12.16 -11.39 -11.58
CA GLN A 25 -12.47 -10.27 -10.68
C GLN A 25 -12.33 -10.63 -9.18
N LYS A 26 -12.62 -11.89 -8.82
CA LYS A 26 -12.55 -12.37 -7.43
C LYS A 26 -11.12 -12.43 -6.89
N GLY A 27 -10.16 -12.85 -7.73
CA GLY A 27 -8.74 -12.88 -7.40
C GLY A 27 -8.15 -11.48 -7.21
N SER A 28 -8.53 -10.55 -8.08
CA SER A 28 -8.12 -9.14 -8.01
C SER A 28 -8.53 -8.46 -6.71
N ILE A 29 -9.79 -8.62 -6.29
CA ILE A 29 -10.30 -8.02 -5.05
C ILE A 29 -9.58 -8.57 -3.81
N LYS A 30 -9.38 -9.90 -3.76
CA LYS A 30 -8.69 -10.54 -2.63
C LYS A 30 -7.25 -10.05 -2.49
N MET A 31 -6.48 -10.08 -3.58
CA MET A 31 -5.09 -9.62 -3.58
C MET A 31 -4.96 -8.14 -3.22
N THR A 32 -5.87 -7.31 -3.72
CA THR A 32 -5.91 -5.87 -3.40
C THR A 32 -6.15 -5.64 -1.91
N ASN A 33 -7.05 -6.41 -1.28
CA ASN A 33 -7.32 -6.31 0.15
C ASN A 33 -6.14 -6.79 1.01
N GLU A 34 -5.47 -7.88 0.61
CA GLU A 34 -4.27 -8.36 1.28
C GLU A 34 -3.13 -7.33 1.24
N LEU A 35 -2.92 -6.69 0.09
CA LEU A 35 -1.95 -5.60 -0.04
C LEU A 35 -2.32 -4.42 0.89
N ARG A 36 -3.59 -3.98 0.88
CA ARG A 36 -4.07 -2.89 1.76
C ARG A 36 -3.82 -3.19 3.24
N GLN A 37 -4.10 -4.42 3.67
CA GLN A 37 -3.87 -4.83 5.04
C GLN A 37 -2.37 -4.85 5.37
N PHE A 38 -1.53 -5.38 4.48
CA PHE A 38 -0.08 -5.35 4.62
C PHE A 38 0.44 -3.92 4.82
N ILE A 39 0.00 -2.97 3.99
CA ILE A 39 0.38 -1.55 4.09
C ILE A 39 -0.02 -0.98 5.46
N GLN A 40 -1.27 -1.21 5.88
CA GLN A 40 -1.76 -0.69 7.17
C GLN A 40 -0.94 -1.23 8.35
N ASP A 41 -0.60 -2.51 8.34
CA ASP A 41 0.17 -3.12 9.41
C ASP A 41 1.64 -2.70 9.39
N PHE A 42 2.19 -2.42 8.20
CA PHE A 42 3.51 -1.84 8.04
C PHE A 42 3.55 -0.39 8.53
N GLU A 43 2.57 0.44 8.17
CA GLU A 43 2.46 1.85 8.59
C GLU A 43 2.35 1.99 10.11
N LYS A 44 1.59 1.11 10.78
CA LYS A 44 1.49 1.10 12.25
C LYS A 44 2.85 0.95 12.95
N LYS A 45 3.81 0.29 12.30
CA LYS A 45 5.18 0.10 12.83
C LYS A 45 6.10 1.26 12.43
N VAL A 46 6.08 1.63 11.16
CA VAL A 46 7.06 2.58 10.58
C VAL A 46 6.75 4.03 10.92
N VAL A 47 5.48 4.44 10.92
CA VAL A 47 5.10 5.84 11.17
C VAL A 47 5.53 6.35 12.56
N PRO A 48 5.22 5.67 13.68
CA PRO A 48 5.69 6.13 15.00
C PRO A 48 7.22 6.10 15.10
N LEU A 49 7.86 5.02 14.65
CA LEU A 49 9.32 4.88 14.70
C LEU A 49 10.04 5.95 13.86
N SER A 50 9.53 6.27 12.67
CA SER A 50 10.07 7.32 11.82
C SER A 50 9.98 8.70 12.48
N ARG A 51 8.89 8.98 13.20
CA ARG A 51 8.77 10.22 13.98
C ARG A 51 9.83 10.28 15.07
N GLU A 52 9.98 9.23 15.86
CA GLU A 52 10.93 9.16 16.98
C GLU A 52 12.37 9.29 16.48
N LEU A 53 12.71 8.54 15.42
CA LEU A 53 14.02 8.60 14.76
C LEU A 53 14.38 10.03 14.31
N ASN A 54 13.45 10.68 13.60
CA ASN A 54 13.67 12.05 13.10
C ASN A 54 13.78 13.07 14.24
N LEU A 55 12.99 12.91 15.32
CA LEU A 55 13.08 13.77 16.50
C LEU A 55 14.40 13.57 17.24
N ALA A 56 14.86 12.33 17.40
CA ALA A 56 16.15 12.02 18.02
C ALA A 56 17.31 12.63 17.21
N TYR A 57 17.28 12.48 15.88
CA TYR A 57 18.27 13.09 14.99
C TYR A 57 18.28 14.62 15.09
N PHE A 58 17.11 15.25 15.07
CA PHE A 58 17.00 16.70 15.21
C PHE A 58 17.54 17.20 16.55
N LYS A 59 17.20 16.52 17.65
CA LYS A 59 17.73 16.87 18.98
C LYS A 59 19.24 16.66 19.07
N ALA A 60 19.75 15.56 18.50
CA ALA A 60 21.18 15.27 18.47
C ALA A 60 21.97 16.38 17.76
N THR A 61 21.51 16.78 16.57
CA THR A 61 22.18 17.80 15.75
C THR A 61 22.03 19.22 16.29
N THR A 62 20.95 19.52 17.03
CA THR A 62 20.72 20.85 17.61
C THR A 62 21.36 21.04 18.98
N THR A 63 21.45 20.00 19.82
CA THR A 63 22.01 20.11 21.17
C THR A 63 23.41 19.52 21.32
N GLY A 64 23.87 18.69 20.37
CA GLY A 64 25.16 17.99 20.45
C GLY A 64 25.24 16.96 21.59
N LYS A 65 24.11 16.56 22.18
CA LYS A 65 24.08 15.66 23.35
C LYS A 65 24.20 14.20 22.92
N LYS A 66 25.10 13.46 23.57
CA LYS A 66 25.41 12.07 23.23
C LYS A 66 24.19 11.14 23.37
N GLU A 67 23.32 11.41 24.34
CA GLU A 67 22.14 10.59 24.62
C GLU A 67 21.18 10.56 23.43
N TYR A 68 21.05 11.68 22.70
CA TYR A 68 20.18 11.74 21.52
C TYR A 68 20.79 11.03 20.30
N TYR A 69 22.12 11.03 20.16
CA TYR A 69 22.79 10.22 19.14
C TYR A 69 22.59 8.73 19.40
N GLN A 70 22.75 8.28 20.65
CA GLN A 70 22.51 6.87 21.01
C GLN A 70 21.05 6.44 20.77
N GLN A 71 20.10 7.32 21.08
CA GLN A 71 18.69 7.08 20.77
C GLN A 71 18.47 6.97 19.26
N TRP A 72 19.02 7.90 18.48
CA TRP A 72 18.92 7.90 17.03
C TRP A 72 19.49 6.61 16.41
N GLU A 73 20.70 6.20 16.80
CA GLU A 73 21.33 4.96 16.33
C GLU A 73 20.46 3.73 16.67
N THR A 74 19.92 3.69 17.89
CA THR A 74 19.05 2.59 18.33
C THR A 74 17.79 2.50 17.48
N ASP A 75 17.14 3.63 17.22
CA ASP A 75 15.92 3.67 16.43
C ASP A 75 16.21 3.45 14.93
N GLU A 76 17.38 3.85 14.44
CA GLU A 76 17.82 3.61 13.07
C GLU A 76 18.02 2.12 12.83
N LEU A 77 18.65 1.42 13.78
CA LEU A 77 18.80 -0.04 13.70
C LEU A 77 17.45 -0.76 13.70
N LYS A 78 16.46 -0.29 14.48
CA LYS A 78 15.09 -0.83 14.42
C LYS A 78 14.46 -0.61 13.05
N MET A 79 14.59 0.61 12.50
CA MET A 79 14.05 0.95 11.19
C MET A 79 14.68 0.09 10.10
N SER A 80 16.00 -0.02 10.10
CA SER A 80 16.77 -0.85 9.17
C SER A 80 16.31 -2.31 9.19
N LYS A 81 16.12 -2.90 10.38
CA LYS A 81 15.60 -4.26 10.52
C LYS A 81 14.23 -4.43 9.85
N ILE A 82 13.29 -3.49 10.07
CA ILE A 82 11.97 -3.54 9.45
C ILE A 82 12.07 -3.47 7.92
N LEU A 83 12.89 -2.56 7.39
CA LEU A 83 13.03 -2.35 5.94
C LEU A 83 13.78 -3.49 5.24
N SER A 84 14.65 -4.20 5.97
CA SER A 84 15.44 -5.33 5.48
C SER A 84 14.75 -6.69 5.61
N ASP A 85 13.50 -6.74 6.10
CA ASP A 85 12.80 -7.99 6.36
C ASP A 85 12.53 -8.75 5.04
N LYS A 86 13.18 -9.91 4.91
CA LYS A 86 13.09 -10.75 3.70
C LYS A 86 11.67 -11.28 3.46
N SER A 87 10.89 -11.50 4.53
CA SER A 87 9.54 -12.04 4.43
C SER A 87 8.57 -11.00 3.88
N ASP A 88 8.69 -9.76 4.35
CA ASP A 88 7.89 -8.63 3.87
C ASP A 88 8.28 -8.26 2.44
N PHE A 89 9.57 -8.31 2.09
CA PHE A 89 10.01 -8.16 0.71
C PHE A 89 9.42 -9.25 -0.20
N ALA A 90 9.41 -10.52 0.23
CA ALA A 90 8.82 -11.61 -0.54
C ALA A 90 7.30 -11.43 -0.73
N LYS A 91 6.57 -10.92 0.26
CA LYS A 91 5.15 -10.58 0.12
C LYS A 91 4.93 -9.46 -0.90
N LEU A 92 5.70 -8.38 -0.81
CA LEU A 92 5.65 -7.27 -1.76
C LEU A 92 5.94 -7.72 -3.20
N LYS A 93 6.94 -8.60 -3.37
CA LYS A 93 7.25 -9.21 -4.66
C LYS A 93 6.07 -10.00 -5.22
N LYS A 94 5.41 -10.83 -4.40
CA LYS A 94 4.20 -11.59 -4.80
C LYS A 94 3.06 -10.67 -5.21
N PHE A 95 2.81 -9.58 -4.48
CA PHE A 95 1.78 -8.61 -4.86
C PHE A 95 2.08 -8.00 -6.23
N LYS A 96 3.32 -7.56 -6.46
CA LYS A 96 3.76 -6.98 -7.73
C LYS A 96 3.66 -7.97 -8.89
N GLU A 97 4.17 -9.18 -8.72
CA GLU A 97 4.20 -10.21 -9.77
C GLU A 97 2.82 -10.79 -10.09
N SER A 98 1.85 -10.68 -9.17
CA SER A 98 0.50 -11.18 -9.41
C SER A 98 -0.20 -10.52 -10.60
N GLY A 99 0.10 -9.25 -10.90
CA GLY A 99 -0.60 -8.47 -11.92
C GLY A 99 -2.11 -8.27 -11.65
N LEU A 100 -2.61 -8.71 -10.48
CA LEU A 100 -4.03 -8.72 -10.13
C LEU A 100 -4.50 -7.41 -9.48
N ILE A 101 -3.59 -6.53 -9.09
CA ILE A 101 -3.91 -5.24 -8.47
C ILE A 101 -4.14 -4.23 -9.59
N SER A 102 -5.40 -3.82 -9.79
CA SER A 102 -5.78 -2.86 -10.85
C SER A 102 -5.77 -1.40 -10.39
N ASP A 103 -5.68 -1.15 -9.08
CA ASP A 103 -5.70 0.19 -8.50
C ASP A 103 -4.37 0.93 -8.82
N PRO A 104 -4.40 2.01 -9.63
CA PRO A 104 -3.19 2.70 -10.07
C PRO A 104 -2.47 3.44 -8.95
N ILE A 105 -3.12 3.68 -7.80
CA ILE A 105 -2.49 4.25 -6.61
C ILE A 105 -1.67 3.17 -5.90
N LEU A 106 -2.24 1.98 -5.72
CA LEU A 106 -1.56 0.85 -5.06
C LEU A 106 -0.43 0.26 -5.91
N GLN A 107 -0.46 0.46 -7.24
CA GLN A 107 0.62 0.08 -8.14
C GLN A 107 1.85 1.00 -8.04
N ARG A 108 1.67 2.25 -7.58
CA ARG A 108 2.79 3.19 -7.46
C ARG A 108 3.50 2.99 -6.12
N PRO A 109 4.84 2.90 -6.10
CA PRO A 109 5.61 3.01 -4.86
C PRO A 109 5.28 4.29 -4.08
N ASP A 110 4.88 5.35 -4.79
CA ASP A 110 4.66 6.69 -4.26
C ASP A 110 3.17 7.02 -3.99
N GLY A 111 2.25 6.12 -4.34
CA GLY A 111 0.80 6.36 -4.24
C GLY A 111 0.32 6.64 -2.80
N TYR A 112 1.12 6.26 -1.80
CA TYR A 112 0.91 6.53 -0.38
C TYR A 112 1.03 8.00 0.01
N ARG A 113 1.69 8.81 -0.83
CA ARG A 113 1.92 10.23 -0.56
C ARG A 113 0.61 11.02 -0.47
N GLU A 114 -0.40 10.69 -1.27
CA GLU A 114 -1.66 11.45 -1.29
C GLU A 114 -2.41 11.38 0.05
N LYS A 115 -2.50 10.18 0.65
CA LYS A 115 -3.19 10.01 1.95
C LYS A 115 -2.44 10.67 3.11
N VAL A 116 -1.10 10.62 3.10
CA VAL A 116 -0.26 11.30 4.09
C VAL A 116 -0.36 12.82 3.96
N PHE A 117 -0.44 13.36 2.73
CA PHE A 117 -0.68 14.78 2.49
C PHE A 117 -2.07 15.23 2.97
N HIS A 118 -3.10 14.40 2.80
CA HIS A 118 -4.43 14.69 3.35
C HIS A 118 -4.45 14.67 4.88
N LEU A 119 -3.76 13.72 5.52
CA LEU A 119 -3.66 13.65 6.99
C LEU A 119 -2.81 14.77 7.58
N SER A 120 -1.70 15.16 6.93
CA SER A 120 -0.89 16.29 7.35
C SER A 120 -1.62 17.62 7.15
N GLY A 121 -2.42 17.74 6.09
CA GLY A 121 -3.31 18.87 5.86
C GLY A 121 -4.39 19.01 6.94
N LYS A 122 -5.00 17.89 7.37
CA LYS A 122 -5.97 17.89 8.49
C LYS A 122 -5.32 18.23 9.83
N ALA A 123 -4.16 17.64 10.13
CA ALA A 123 -3.41 17.93 11.36
C ALA A 123 -2.92 19.39 11.44
N LYS A 124 -2.67 20.03 10.29
CA LYS A 124 -2.32 21.46 10.23
C LYS A 124 -3.53 22.37 10.50
N ARG A 125 -4.75 21.94 10.12
CA ARG A 125 -6.00 22.67 10.42
C ARG A 125 -6.40 22.55 11.90
N GLU A 126 -6.34 21.36 12.47
CA GLU A 126 -6.60 21.12 13.92
C GLU A 126 -5.60 21.80 14.89
N ARG A 127 -4.48 22.32 14.37
CA ARG A 127 -3.52 23.15 15.12
C ARG A 127 -3.72 24.64 14.89
N ALA A 128 -4.43 25.05 13.84
CA ALA A 128 -4.80 26.44 13.61
C ALA A 128 -6.07 26.82 14.37
N ASP A 129 -6.91 25.83 14.70
CA ASP A 129 -8.14 25.98 15.46
C ASP A 129 -7.94 25.84 17.00
N ARG A 130 -6.69 25.79 17.47
CA ARG A 130 -6.29 25.76 18.88
C ARG A 130 -5.40 26.95 19.21
#